data_AF-A0A4Y2NM20-F1
#
_entry.id   AF-A0A4Y2NM20-F1
#
_cell.length_a   1.000
_cell.length_b   1.000
_cell.length_c   1.000
_cell.angle_alpha   90.00
_cell.angle_beta   90.00
_cell.angle_gamma   90.00
#
_symmetry.space_group_name_H-M   'P 1'
#
loop_
_entity.id
_entity.type
_entity.pdbx_description
1 polymer ?
#
loop_
_entity_poly.entity_id
_entity_poly.type
_entity_poly.pdbx_seq_one_letter_code
_entity_poly.pdbx_strand_id
1 'polypeptide(L)' 'GIYLPLNHRQKINHGGSLTLQTVERMADEGEYSCVVRDADGKTATASTHVSVVGK' A
#
# COMPACT_ATOMS: atom_id res chain seq x y z
N GLY A 1 11.42 2.07 4.35
CA GLY A 1 10.01 1.66 4.27
C GLY A 1 9.90 0.16 4.34
N ILE A 2 8.71 -0.36 4.60
CA ILE A 2 8.43 -1.80 4.59
C ILE A 2 7.77 -2.15 3.24
N TYR A 3 8.20 -3.23 2.61
CA TYR A 3 7.57 -3.70 1.36
C TYR A 3 6.32 -4.52 1.67
N LEU A 4 5.21 -4.15 1.02
CA LEU A 4 3.94 -4.86 1.10
C LEU A 4 3.89 -5.99 0.06
N PRO A 5 3.11 -7.07 0.27
CA PRO A 5 2.22 -7.32 1.41
C PRO A 5 2.93 -7.91 2.64
N LEU A 6 2.45 -7.53 3.84
CA LEU A 6 2.99 -7.97 5.13
C LEU A 6 2.24 -9.15 5.75
N ASN A 7 0.97 -9.33 5.41
CA ASN A 7 0.13 -10.38 5.95
C ASN A 7 -0.96 -10.76 4.95
N HIS A 8 -1.73 -11.80 5.27
CA HIS A 8 -2.79 -12.35 4.40
C HIS A 8 -3.95 -11.38 4.11
N ARG A 9 -4.08 -10.29 4.87
CA ARG A 9 -5.07 -9.23 4.67
C ARG A 9 -4.68 -8.28 3.54
N GLN A 10 -3.42 -8.27 3.12
CA GLN A 10 -2.88 -7.36 2.12
C GLN A 10 -2.64 -8.10 0.81
N LYS A 11 -3.13 -7.55 -0.30
CA LYS A 11 -2.95 -8.13 -1.64
C LYS A 11 -2.53 -7.05 -2.63
N ILE A 12 -1.54 -7.35 -3.45
CA ILE A 12 -1.12 -6.51 -4.58
C ILE A 12 -1.53 -7.21 -5.87
N ASN A 13 -2.31 -6.52 -6.68
CA ASN A 13 -2.76 -7.03 -7.98
C ASN A 13 -1.75 -6.64 -9.08
N HIS A 14 -1.78 -7.33 -10.23
CA HIS A 14 -0.88 -7.09 -11.37
C HIS A 14 -0.86 -5.63 -11.87
N GLY A 15 -1.90 -4.84 -11.60
CA GLY A 15 -1.96 -3.41 -11.93
C GLY A 15 -1.33 -2.48 -10.88
N GLY A 16 -0.64 -3.00 -9.86
CA GLY A 16 0.02 -2.19 -8.82
C GLY A 16 -0.93 -1.63 -7.75
N SER A 17 -2.17 -2.09 -7.71
CA SER A 17 -3.14 -1.71 -6.68
C SER A 17 -3.00 -2.58 -5.44
N LEU A 18 -2.97 -1.94 -4.27
CA LEU A 18 -3.01 -2.57 -2.96
C LEU A 18 -4.46 -2.67 -2.46
N THR A 19 -4.88 -3.86 -2.04
CA THR A 19 -6.15 -4.10 -1.34
C THR A 19 -5.87 -4.53 0.10
N LEU A 20 -6.51 -3.87 1.06
CA LEU A 20 -6.50 -4.21 2.49
C LEU A 20 -7.87 -4.81 2.87
N GLN A 21 -7.89 -6.06 3.33
CA GLN A 21 -9.10 -6.78 3.75
C GLN A 21 -9.22 -6.78 5.28
N THR A 22 -10.43 -6.72 5.84
CA THR A 22 -10.64 -6.76 7.30
C THR A 22 -9.77 -5.72 8.03
N VAL A 23 -9.92 -4.43 7.70
CA VAL A 23 -9.03 -3.35 8.18
C VAL A 23 -9.02 -3.21 9.70
N GLU A 24 -7.84 -2.95 10.26
CA GLU A 24 -7.56 -2.77 11.68
C GLU A 24 -6.78 -1.47 11.87
N ARG A 25 -7.37 -0.51 12.60
CA ARG A 25 -6.79 0.83 12.76
C ARG A 25 -5.33 0.83 13.23
N MET A 26 -4.98 0.01 14.24
CA MET A 26 -3.61 0.00 14.75
C MET A 26 -2.58 -0.54 13.75
N ALA A 27 -3.00 -1.41 12.84
CA ALA A 27 -2.10 -2.10 11.91
C ALA A 27 -2.07 -1.44 10.52
N ASP A 28 -3.17 -0.85 10.09
CA ASP A 28 -3.37 -0.42 8.70
C ASP A 28 -3.43 1.11 8.52
N GLU A 29 -3.64 1.90 9.58
CA GLU A 29 -3.61 3.36 9.50
C GLU A 29 -2.18 3.88 9.36
N GLY A 30 -1.95 4.82 8.42
CA GLY A 30 -0.63 5.40 8.21
C GLY A 30 -0.36 5.89 6.79
N GLU A 31 0.89 6.26 6.53
CA GLU A 31 1.35 6.64 5.20
C GLU A 31 1.71 5.41 4.37
N TYR A 32 1.19 5.37 3.14
CA TYR A 32 1.51 4.37 2.14
C TYR A 32 2.18 5.04 0.95
N SER A 33 3.22 4.41 0.41
CA SER A 33 3.89 4.86 -0.80
C SER A 33 3.83 3.78 -1.87
N CYS A 34 3.42 4.17 -3.08
CA CYS A 34 3.55 3.36 -4.28
C CYS A 34 4.80 3.82 -5.04
N VAL A 35 5.71 2.89 -5.31
CA VAL A 35 6.92 3.15 -6.11
C VAL A 35 6.82 2.34 -7.40
N VAL A 36 6.83 3.03 -8.53
CA VAL A 36 6.79 2.41 -9.86
C VAL A 36 8.13 2.65 -10.54
N ARG A 37 8.63 1.64 -11.24
CA ARG A 37 9.85 1.72 -12.04
C ARG A 37 9.53 1.42 -13.50
N ASP A 38 9.97 2.27 -14.43
CA ASP A 38 9.84 2.02 -15.86
C ASP A 38 10.96 1.10 -16.39
N ALA A 39 10.89 0.75 -17.68
CA ALA A 39 11.86 -0.13 -18.32
C ALA A 39 13.27 0.49 -18.43
N ASP A 40 13.38 1.82 -18.46
CA ASP A 40 14.65 2.56 -18.47
C ASP A 40 15.26 2.68 -17.06
N GLY A 41 14.51 2.22 -16.06
CA GLY A 41 14.93 2.18 -14.67
C GLY A 41 14.63 3.45 -13.89
N LYS A 42 13.92 4.44 -14.46
CA LYS A 42 13.46 5.63 -13.74
C LYS A 42 12.34 5.25 -12.78
N THR A 43 12.28 5.94 -11.66
CA THR A 43 11.28 5.69 -10.62
C THR A 43 10.35 6.89 -10.45
N ALA A 44 9.09 6.60 -10.17
CA ALA A 44 8.10 7.55 -9.71
C ALA A 44 7.50 7.05 -8.40
N THR A 45 7.32 7.96 -7.44
CA THR A 45 6.76 7.65 -6.13
C THR A 45 5.56 8.54 -5.86
N ALA A 46 4.47 7.95 -5.38
CA ALA A 46 3.31 8.67 -4.87
C ALA A 46 2.98 8.16 -3.47
N SER A 47 2.74 9.09 -2.54
CA SER A 47 2.32 8.77 -1.17
C SER A 47 0.88 9.20 -0.92
N THR A 48 0.19 8.45 -0.06
CA THR A 48 -1.11 8.84 0.49
C THR A 48 -1.20 8.42 1.95
N HIS A 49 -1.91 9.21 2.75
CA HIS A 49 -2.27 8.82 4.10
C HIS A 49 -3.59 8.05 4.07
N VAL A 50 -3.62 6.89 4.72
CA VAL A 50 -4.81 6.05 4.88
C VAL A 50 -5.26 6.16 6.32
N SER A 51 -6.48 6.65 6.54
CA SER A 51 -7.13 6.69 7.85
C SER A 51 -8.19 5.60 7.95
N VAL A 52 -8.21 4.87 9.07
CA VAL A 52 -9.20 3.82 9.32
C VAL A 52 -10.27 4.38 10.26
N VAL A 53 -11.37 4.85 9.67
CA VAL A 53 -12.52 5.33 10.42
C VAL A 53 -13.35 4.16 10.94
N GLY A 54 -13.64 4.18 12.25
CA GLY A 54 -14.61 3.27 12.84
C GLY A 54 -16.02 3.56 12.33
N LYS A 55 -16.93 2.61 12.55
CA LYS A 55 -18.37 2.90 12.47
C LYS A 55 -18.80 3.81 13.60
#